data_AF-A0A7V3KZN2-F1
#
_entry.id   AF-A0A7V3KZN2-F1
#
_cell.length_a   1.000
_cell.length_b   1.000
_cell.length_c   1.000
_cell.angle_alpha   90.00
_cell.angle_beta   90.00
_cell.angle_gamma   90.00
#
_symmetry.space_group_name_H-M   'P 1'
#
loop_
_entity.id
_entity.type
_entity.pdbx_description
1 polymer ?
#
loop_
_entity_poly.entity_id
_entity_poly.type
_entity_poly.pdbx_seq_one_letter_code
_entity_poly.pdbx_strand_id
1 'polypeptide(L)'
;VSLNLAFEEAPLRGSISFISQSGTLGNYLMLLARAKGYSFRAFVSSGNQAVLEATDFLEYFGQDEGTKAIILYLEGLQDASRFAKVVRNIVPQKPILIYKAGRFDVGVRAALSHTASIAGNDRIFDSFCQQVGLIRCYDPLHTFDMAVALTTQPLPKGKRVAIISGGGGYCVTMAEAACAWGLEVPTLDYATAQKIKEILHPFAPFPLNPVDAASDVRPMTYARVIDILMGLDYIDGVFMMIPFMFEFQLRSAAAIRELVDATEIICGLPAKYGKPILGNMIPRVSVGPALDLFQKAGIPFFATQDESARAMSGLVRYAQIISLAKEVPFSAEKPRFPRADQPIAYVSRVDPVNIPERD
;
A
#
# COMPACT_ATOMS: atom_id res chain seq x y z
N VAL A 1 -20.57 3.97 18.39
CA VAL A 1 -19.91 4.13 19.70
C VAL A 1 -18.42 4.32 19.47
N SER A 2 -17.75 5.24 20.17
CA SER A 2 -16.29 5.30 20.24
C SER A 2 -15.87 4.51 21.48
N LEU A 3 -15.15 3.40 21.31
CA LEU A 3 -14.70 2.55 22.42
C LEU A 3 -13.18 2.42 22.34
N ASN A 4 -12.50 2.78 23.42
CA ASN A 4 -11.06 2.58 23.58
C ASN A 4 -10.80 2.01 24.97
N LEU A 5 -10.25 0.79 25.00
CA LEU A 5 -9.91 0.05 26.23
C LEU A 5 -8.42 -0.33 26.27
N ALA A 6 -7.62 0.13 25.30
CA ALA A 6 -6.25 -0.34 25.07
C ALA A 6 -5.21 0.78 25.09
N PHE A 7 -5.61 2.02 24.79
CA PHE A 7 -4.70 3.15 24.64
C PHE A 7 -5.13 4.32 25.53
N GLU A 8 -4.19 5.18 25.89
CA GLU A 8 -4.49 6.46 26.56
C GLU A 8 -5.35 7.37 25.66
N GLU A 9 -5.01 7.43 24.37
CA GLU A 9 -5.76 8.16 23.36
C GLU A 9 -6.20 7.24 22.23
N ALA A 10 -7.46 7.38 21.81
CA ALA A 10 -7.99 6.59 20.71
C ALA A 10 -7.32 7.01 19.39
N PRO A 11 -7.01 6.07 18.47
CA PRO A 11 -6.53 6.42 17.14
C PRO A 11 -7.59 7.19 16.34
N LEU A 12 -7.14 7.88 15.28
CA LEU A 12 -8.04 8.55 14.34
C LEU A 12 -9.01 7.54 13.72
N ARG A 13 -10.26 7.94 13.51
CA ARG A 13 -11.28 7.08 12.90
C ARG A 13 -10.97 6.85 11.43
N GLY A 14 -10.96 5.59 11.03
CA GLY A 14 -10.73 5.15 9.65
C GLY A 14 -11.47 3.86 9.34
N SER A 15 -11.01 3.17 8.30
CA SER A 15 -11.63 1.96 7.75
C SER A 15 -10.73 0.72 7.80
N ILE A 16 -9.55 0.81 8.42
CA ILE A 16 -8.59 -0.30 8.56
C ILE A 16 -8.84 -1.01 9.89
N SER A 17 -9.08 -2.32 9.86
CA SER A 17 -9.13 -3.15 11.07
C SER A 17 -7.81 -3.90 11.25
N PHE A 18 -7.17 -3.76 12.41
CA PHE A 18 -5.91 -4.44 12.71
C PHE A 18 -6.10 -5.49 13.81
N ILE A 19 -5.77 -6.74 13.49
CA ILE A 19 -5.76 -7.86 14.42
C ILE A 19 -4.31 -8.28 14.65
N SER A 20 -3.87 -8.27 15.91
CA SER A 20 -2.53 -8.69 16.29
C SER A 20 -2.55 -9.81 17.31
N GLN A 21 -1.84 -10.91 17.00
CA GLN A 21 -1.61 -11.97 17.97
C GLN A 21 -0.64 -11.54 19.07
N SER A 22 0.36 -10.72 18.76
CA SER A 22 1.25 -10.13 19.75
C SER A 22 0.64 -8.87 20.34
N GLY A 23 0.38 -8.85 21.65
CA GLY A 23 -0.17 -7.67 22.33
C GLY A 23 0.81 -6.50 22.36
N THR A 24 2.02 -6.72 22.88
CA THR A 24 3.05 -5.68 23.00
C THR A 24 3.45 -5.11 21.65
N LEU A 25 3.71 -5.97 20.66
CA LEU A 25 4.11 -5.51 19.34
C LEU A 25 2.93 -4.88 18.58
N GLY A 26 1.71 -5.43 18.73
CA GLY A 26 0.51 -4.82 18.16
C GLY A 26 0.28 -3.40 18.67
N ASN A 27 0.43 -3.18 19.96
CA ASN A 27 0.36 -1.85 20.57
C ASN A 27 1.44 -0.91 20.02
N TYR A 28 2.69 -1.39 19.93
CA TYR A 28 3.80 -0.62 19.36
C TYR A 28 3.56 -0.22 17.89
N LEU A 29 3.16 -1.16 17.05
CA LEU A 29 2.86 -0.91 15.63
C LEU A 29 1.71 0.07 15.46
N MET A 30 0.67 -0.04 16.31
CA MET A 30 -0.44 0.92 16.32
C MET A 30 0.04 2.34 16.62
N LEU A 31 0.90 2.52 17.62
CA LEU A 31 1.45 3.83 17.98
C LEU A 31 2.30 4.42 16.85
N LEU A 32 3.11 3.60 16.18
CA LEU A 32 3.87 4.04 15.00
C LEU A 32 2.97 4.44 13.84
N ALA A 33 1.97 3.62 13.51
CA ALA A 33 1.02 3.94 12.45
C ALA A 33 0.21 5.21 12.76
N ARG A 34 -0.19 5.39 14.03
CA ARG A 34 -0.83 6.62 14.51
C ARG A 34 0.09 7.83 14.35
N ALA A 35 1.39 7.70 14.67
CA ALA A 35 2.36 8.77 14.50
C ALA A 35 2.56 9.17 13.02
N LYS A 36 2.31 8.24 12.08
CA LYS A 36 2.25 8.52 10.63
C LYS A 36 0.91 9.13 10.18
N GLY A 37 -0.05 9.31 11.09
CA GLY A 37 -1.38 9.87 10.80
C GLY A 37 -2.38 8.84 10.26
N TYR A 38 -2.08 7.55 10.35
CA TYR A 38 -2.98 6.50 9.87
C TYR A 38 -4.19 6.32 10.78
N SER A 39 -5.32 5.98 10.18
CA SER A 39 -6.62 5.90 10.84
C SER A 39 -7.18 4.49 10.81
N PHE A 40 -7.98 4.16 11.84
CA PHE A 40 -8.38 2.79 12.13
C PHE A 40 -9.88 2.68 12.39
N ARG A 41 -10.44 1.59 11.91
CA ARG A 41 -11.79 1.13 12.23
C ARG A 41 -11.82 0.44 13.58
N ALA A 42 -10.87 -0.47 13.81
CA ALA A 42 -10.76 -1.26 15.02
C ALA A 42 -9.34 -1.79 15.22
N PHE A 43 -9.02 -2.09 16.47
CA PHE A 43 -7.83 -2.81 16.88
C PHE A 43 -8.19 -3.92 17.84
N VAL A 44 -7.65 -5.11 17.59
CA VAL A 44 -7.83 -6.28 18.45
C VAL A 44 -6.48 -6.91 18.73
N SER A 45 -6.12 -7.01 20.01
CA SER A 45 -5.03 -7.86 20.48
C SER A 45 -5.60 -9.23 20.85
N SER A 46 -5.37 -10.26 20.03
CA SER A 46 -5.94 -11.61 20.27
C SER A 46 -5.13 -12.45 21.26
N GLY A 47 -3.86 -12.12 21.48
CA GLY A 47 -3.01 -12.78 22.47
C GLY A 47 -2.96 -14.31 22.32
N ASN A 48 -3.18 -15.01 23.42
CA ASN A 48 -3.10 -16.48 23.51
C ASN A 48 -4.18 -17.23 22.71
N GLN A 49 -5.27 -16.57 22.32
CA GLN A 49 -6.36 -17.18 21.54
C GLN A 49 -6.96 -18.43 22.20
N ALA A 50 -7.22 -18.38 23.52
CA ALA A 50 -7.78 -19.51 24.27
C ALA A 50 -9.27 -19.79 24.01
N VAL A 51 -10.01 -18.77 23.53
CA VAL A 51 -11.45 -18.88 23.22
C VAL A 51 -11.72 -18.34 21.83
N LEU A 52 -11.43 -17.06 21.61
CA LEU A 52 -11.54 -16.42 20.29
C LEU A 52 -10.16 -16.32 19.65
N GLU A 53 -10.10 -16.67 18.38
CA GLU A 53 -8.93 -16.63 17.53
C GLU A 53 -8.97 -15.45 16.55
N ALA A 54 -7.84 -15.16 15.91
CA ALA A 54 -7.78 -14.18 14.82
C ALA A 54 -8.79 -14.47 13.71
N THR A 55 -9.11 -15.74 13.47
CA THR A 55 -10.11 -16.17 12.48
C THR A 55 -11.53 -15.70 12.83
N ASP A 56 -11.93 -15.73 14.11
CA ASP A 56 -13.25 -15.26 14.54
C ASP A 56 -13.40 -13.74 14.31
N PHE A 57 -12.36 -12.98 14.66
CA PHE A 57 -12.32 -11.54 14.41
C PHE A 57 -12.29 -11.23 12.91
N LEU A 58 -11.60 -12.05 12.12
CA LEU A 58 -11.57 -11.92 10.67
C LEU A 58 -12.96 -12.13 10.05
N GLU A 59 -13.73 -13.13 10.51
CA GLU A 59 -15.12 -13.35 10.10
C GLU A 59 -15.99 -12.13 10.41
N TYR A 60 -15.87 -11.58 11.62
CA TYR A 60 -16.61 -10.39 12.04
C TYR A 60 -16.28 -9.17 11.16
N PHE A 61 -14.99 -8.84 10.97
CA PHE A 61 -14.60 -7.69 10.14
C PHE A 61 -14.83 -7.91 8.65
N GLY A 62 -14.91 -9.18 8.22
CA GLY A 62 -15.41 -9.56 6.90
C GLY A 62 -16.81 -9.02 6.64
N GLN A 63 -17.68 -9.03 7.66
CA GLN A 63 -19.06 -8.56 7.58
C GLN A 63 -19.25 -7.07 7.95
N ASP A 64 -18.34 -6.46 8.73
CA ASP A 64 -18.44 -5.04 9.12
C ASP A 64 -18.28 -4.11 7.90
N GLU A 65 -19.34 -3.41 7.51
CA GLU A 65 -19.34 -2.48 6.37
C GLU A 65 -18.35 -1.32 6.52
N GLY A 66 -18.02 -0.96 7.77
CA GLY A 66 -17.04 0.08 8.11
C GLY A 66 -15.59 -0.35 7.89
N THR A 67 -15.30 -1.65 7.88
CA THR A 67 -13.98 -2.18 7.54
C THR A 67 -13.83 -2.27 6.03
N LYS A 68 -12.81 -1.60 5.48
CA LYS A 68 -12.44 -1.66 4.07
C LYS A 68 -11.15 -2.44 3.81
N ALA A 69 -10.26 -2.55 4.80
CA ALA A 69 -9.09 -3.44 4.74
C ALA A 69 -8.81 -4.05 6.11
N ILE A 70 -8.23 -5.25 6.11
CA ILE A 70 -7.88 -5.98 7.34
C ILE A 70 -6.37 -6.24 7.35
N ILE A 71 -5.71 -5.89 8.45
CA ILE A 71 -4.31 -6.19 8.71
C ILE A 71 -4.22 -7.29 9.76
N LEU A 72 -3.38 -8.28 9.50
CA LEU A 72 -3.12 -9.41 10.38
C LEU A 72 -1.64 -9.44 10.77
N TYR A 73 -1.36 -9.45 12.07
CA TYR A 73 -0.07 -9.90 12.60
C TYR A 73 -0.30 -11.27 13.25
N LEU A 74 0.30 -12.33 12.68
CA LEU A 74 0.16 -13.70 13.19
C LEU A 74 1.51 -14.32 13.54
N GLU A 75 1.54 -15.07 14.63
CA GLU A 75 2.65 -15.94 15.04
C GLU A 75 2.37 -17.40 14.65
N GLY A 76 1.11 -17.81 14.69
CA GLY A 76 0.64 -19.14 14.33
C GLY A 76 -0.83 -19.14 13.91
N LEU A 77 -1.27 -20.28 13.39
CA LEU A 77 -2.68 -20.56 13.06
C LEU A 77 -3.03 -21.91 13.69
N GLN A 78 -4.15 -21.97 14.42
CA GLN A 78 -4.64 -23.23 14.98
C GLN A 78 -5.35 -24.06 13.91
N ASP A 79 -6.36 -23.49 13.23
CA ASP A 79 -7.06 -24.12 12.10
C ASP A 79 -6.82 -23.38 10.78
N ALA A 80 -5.78 -23.79 10.05
CA ALA A 80 -5.45 -23.23 8.74
C ALA A 80 -6.54 -23.49 7.67
N SER A 81 -7.34 -24.55 7.81
CA SER A 81 -8.39 -24.88 6.84
C SER A 81 -9.59 -23.95 7.00
N ARG A 82 -10.01 -23.70 8.25
CA ARG A 82 -11.04 -22.69 8.55
C ARG A 82 -10.56 -21.31 8.14
N PHE A 83 -9.34 -20.93 8.51
CA PHE A 83 -8.76 -19.63 8.14
C PHE A 83 -8.78 -19.41 6.62
N ALA A 84 -8.36 -20.41 5.82
CA ALA A 84 -8.41 -20.33 4.37
C ALA A 84 -9.81 -20.09 3.81
N LYS A 85 -10.82 -20.80 4.34
CA LYS A 85 -12.22 -20.65 3.92
C LYS A 85 -12.73 -19.24 4.20
N VAL A 86 -12.43 -18.71 5.39
CA VAL A 86 -12.84 -17.35 5.79
C VAL A 86 -12.19 -16.31 4.90
N VAL A 87 -10.86 -16.40 4.70
CA VAL A 87 -10.12 -15.47 3.84
C VAL A 87 -10.69 -15.44 2.43
N ARG A 88 -10.91 -16.61 1.81
CA ARG A 88 -11.45 -16.71 0.43
C ARG A 88 -12.83 -16.05 0.27
N ASN A 89 -13.64 -16.02 1.33
CA ASN A 89 -14.94 -15.36 1.30
C ASN A 89 -14.83 -13.83 1.40
N ILE A 90 -13.79 -13.32 2.06
CA ILE A 90 -13.62 -11.89 2.34
C ILE A 90 -12.79 -11.18 1.25
N VAL A 91 -11.71 -11.81 0.78
CA VAL A 91 -10.76 -11.24 -0.18
C VAL A 91 -11.43 -10.62 -1.41
N PRO A 92 -12.47 -11.23 -2.03
CA PRO A 92 -13.16 -10.64 -3.18
C PRO A 92 -13.75 -9.24 -2.94
N GLN A 93 -13.99 -8.87 -1.67
CA GLN A 93 -14.62 -7.61 -1.28
C GLN A 93 -13.68 -6.68 -0.53
N LYS A 94 -12.76 -7.23 0.26
CA LYS A 94 -11.85 -6.47 1.14
C LYS A 94 -10.45 -7.06 1.10
N PRO A 95 -9.40 -6.27 0.85
CA PRO A 95 -8.04 -6.75 0.95
C PRO A 95 -7.69 -7.16 2.37
N ILE A 96 -6.96 -8.26 2.49
CA ILE A 96 -6.40 -8.74 3.75
C ILE A 96 -4.87 -8.77 3.60
N LEU A 97 -4.20 -7.97 4.42
CA LEU A 97 -2.75 -7.90 4.49
C LEU A 97 -2.25 -8.67 5.70
N ILE A 98 -1.14 -9.38 5.55
CA ILE A 98 -0.61 -10.23 6.61
C ILE A 98 0.90 -10.11 6.77
N TYR A 99 1.31 -9.92 8.01
CA TYR A 99 2.66 -10.20 8.47
C TYR A 99 2.66 -11.49 9.30
N LYS A 100 3.49 -12.46 8.90
CA LYS A 100 3.69 -13.73 9.62
C LYS A 100 5.04 -13.70 10.32
N ALA A 101 5.02 -13.66 11.65
CA ALA A 101 6.21 -13.78 12.47
C ALA A 101 6.79 -15.21 12.43
N GLY A 102 8.06 -15.37 12.83
CA GLY A 102 8.72 -16.68 12.82
C GLY A 102 9.09 -17.18 11.43
N ARG A 103 9.54 -16.29 10.55
CA ARG A 103 9.99 -16.62 9.18
C ARG A 103 11.26 -17.47 9.14
N PHE A 104 12.21 -17.18 10.05
CA PHE A 104 13.50 -17.84 10.13
C PHE A 104 13.58 -18.69 11.39
N ASP A 105 14.39 -19.76 11.39
CA ASP A 105 14.53 -20.66 12.54
C ASP A 105 14.87 -19.93 13.85
N VAL A 106 15.64 -18.84 13.78
CA VAL A 106 15.91 -17.98 14.94
C VAL A 106 14.67 -17.29 15.48
N GLY A 107 13.82 -16.76 14.59
CA GLY A 107 12.54 -16.15 14.96
C GLY A 107 11.52 -17.18 15.40
N VAL A 108 11.56 -18.39 14.83
CA VAL A 108 10.77 -19.54 15.29
C VAL A 108 11.16 -19.91 16.71
N ARG A 109 12.45 -20.04 17.04
CA ARG A 109 12.89 -20.35 18.41
C ARG A 109 12.45 -19.25 19.41
N ALA A 110 12.56 -17.99 19.02
CA ALA A 110 12.10 -16.86 19.84
C ALA A 110 10.57 -16.85 20.03
N ALA A 111 9.82 -17.25 19.01
CA ALA A 111 8.37 -17.40 19.10
C ALA A 111 8.00 -18.62 19.96
N LEU A 112 8.69 -19.77 19.80
CA LEU A 112 8.45 -21.00 20.55
C LEU A 112 8.65 -20.85 22.06
N SER A 113 9.58 -19.99 22.50
CA SER A 113 9.71 -19.66 23.92
C SER A 113 8.51 -18.88 24.49
N HIS A 114 7.63 -18.36 23.64
CA HIS A 114 6.46 -17.56 24.02
C HIS A 114 5.12 -18.20 23.63
N THR A 115 5.05 -18.96 22.54
CA THR A 115 3.85 -19.63 22.03
C THR A 115 4.23 -21.02 21.52
N ALA A 116 3.75 -22.08 22.18
CA ALA A 116 4.08 -23.48 21.89
C ALA A 116 3.45 -24.01 20.57
N SER A 117 3.55 -23.25 19.48
CA SER A 117 3.03 -23.60 18.16
C SER A 117 4.13 -24.08 17.23
N ILE A 118 3.89 -25.19 16.54
CA ILE A 118 4.85 -25.80 15.61
C ILE A 118 5.19 -24.82 14.48
N ALA A 119 6.49 -24.64 14.25
CA ALA A 119 7.04 -23.83 13.17
C ALA A 119 6.55 -24.30 11.80
N GLY A 120 5.77 -23.48 11.11
CA GLY A 120 5.40 -23.72 9.71
C GLY A 120 6.53 -23.31 8.77
N ASN A 121 6.78 -24.10 7.72
CA ASN A 121 7.73 -23.76 6.67
C ASN A 121 7.29 -22.47 5.95
N ASP A 122 8.18 -21.46 5.93
CA ASP A 122 7.92 -20.12 5.36
C ASP A 122 7.41 -20.15 3.92
N ARG A 123 7.94 -21.08 3.10
CA ARG A 123 7.54 -21.26 1.69
C ARG A 123 6.14 -21.85 1.56
N ILE A 124 5.75 -22.74 2.48
CA ILE A 124 4.38 -23.28 2.53
C ILE A 124 3.41 -22.15 2.89
N PHE A 125 3.76 -21.30 3.85
CA PHE A 125 2.93 -20.16 4.21
C PHE A 125 2.83 -19.12 3.09
N ASP A 126 3.91 -18.93 2.32
CA ASP A 126 3.90 -18.05 1.15
C ASP A 126 2.93 -18.56 0.07
N SER A 127 3.05 -19.84 -0.26
CA SER A 127 2.18 -20.52 -1.22
C SER A 127 0.72 -20.49 -0.75
N PHE A 128 0.50 -20.70 0.55
CA PHE A 128 -0.82 -20.57 1.17
C PHE A 128 -1.41 -19.17 0.96
N CYS A 129 -0.65 -18.10 1.25
CA CYS A 129 -1.10 -16.73 1.05
C CYS A 129 -1.51 -16.46 -0.40
N GLN A 130 -0.72 -16.92 -1.38
CA GLN A 130 -1.03 -16.78 -2.80
C GLN A 130 -2.33 -17.52 -3.16
N GLN A 131 -2.54 -18.73 -2.64
CA GLN A 131 -3.73 -19.55 -2.91
C GLN A 131 -5.03 -19.01 -2.31
N VAL A 132 -4.96 -18.22 -1.25
CA VAL A 132 -6.16 -17.65 -0.62
C VAL A 132 -6.33 -16.15 -0.92
N GLY A 133 -5.37 -15.53 -1.59
CA GLY A 133 -5.41 -14.11 -1.97
C GLY A 133 -5.02 -13.15 -0.84
N LEU A 134 -4.14 -13.58 0.06
CA LEU A 134 -3.56 -12.69 1.08
C LEU A 134 -2.40 -11.88 0.50
N ILE A 135 -2.34 -10.59 0.87
CA ILE A 135 -1.18 -9.74 0.58
C ILE A 135 -0.17 -9.91 1.71
N ARG A 136 0.83 -10.75 1.48
CA ARG A 136 1.89 -10.99 2.47
C ARG A 136 2.93 -9.86 2.46
N CYS A 137 3.26 -9.36 3.65
CA CYS A 137 4.33 -8.41 3.91
C CYS A 137 5.42 -9.06 4.79
N TYR A 138 6.67 -8.65 4.56
CA TYR A 138 7.84 -9.14 5.33
C TYR A 138 8.36 -8.12 6.35
N ASP A 139 7.74 -6.95 6.39
CA ASP A 139 7.87 -5.97 7.46
C ASP A 139 6.44 -5.65 7.94
N PRO A 140 6.20 -5.54 9.26
CA PRO A 140 4.86 -5.31 9.77
C PRO A 140 4.32 -3.91 9.43
N LEU A 141 5.15 -2.87 9.40
CA LEU A 141 4.71 -1.50 9.08
C LEU A 141 4.27 -1.36 7.62
N HIS A 142 4.89 -2.14 6.73
CA HIS A 142 4.54 -2.18 5.31
C HIS A 142 3.05 -2.53 5.07
N THR A 143 2.43 -3.29 5.97
CA THR A 143 0.99 -3.62 5.88
C THR A 143 0.12 -2.37 6.01
N PHE A 144 0.52 -1.40 6.82
CA PHE A 144 -0.26 -0.18 7.05
C PHE A 144 -0.17 0.77 5.85
N ASP A 145 1.02 0.94 5.27
CA ASP A 145 1.20 1.81 4.09
C ASP A 145 0.32 1.34 2.93
N MET A 146 0.33 0.04 2.65
CA MET A 146 -0.53 -0.57 1.62
C MET A 146 -2.01 -0.46 1.97
N ALA A 147 -2.39 -0.70 3.22
CA ALA A 147 -3.79 -0.61 3.66
C ALA A 147 -4.36 0.80 3.50
N VAL A 148 -3.56 1.85 3.75
CA VAL A 148 -3.98 3.24 3.54
C VAL A 148 -4.36 3.48 2.08
N ALA A 149 -3.50 3.12 1.12
CA ALA A 149 -3.84 3.26 -0.29
C ALA A 149 -5.07 2.40 -0.68
N LEU A 150 -5.09 1.13 -0.25
CA LEU A 150 -6.18 0.18 -0.56
C LEU A 150 -7.56 0.62 -0.06
N THR A 151 -7.61 1.45 0.98
CA THR A 151 -8.87 1.94 1.55
C THR A 151 -9.30 3.31 1.04
N THR A 152 -8.43 4.00 0.31
CA THR A 152 -8.63 5.42 -0.06
C THR A 152 -8.54 5.69 -1.56
N GLN A 153 -7.99 4.76 -2.35
CA GLN A 153 -7.75 4.94 -3.78
C GLN A 153 -8.39 3.84 -4.64
N PRO A 154 -8.77 4.16 -5.90
CA PRO A 154 -9.26 3.16 -6.85
C PRO A 154 -8.14 2.16 -7.22
N LEU A 155 -8.54 0.95 -7.62
CA LEU A 155 -7.60 -0.06 -8.07
C LEU A 155 -7.11 0.25 -9.49
N PRO A 156 -5.79 0.25 -9.74
CA PRO A 156 -5.25 0.47 -11.07
C PRO A 156 -5.51 -0.76 -11.95
N LYS A 157 -5.60 -0.53 -13.26
CA LYS A 157 -5.74 -1.62 -14.25
C LYS A 157 -4.43 -2.35 -14.54
N GLY A 158 -3.31 -1.78 -14.13
CA GLY A 158 -1.97 -2.28 -14.40
C GLY A 158 -0.96 -1.64 -13.47
N LYS A 159 0.32 -1.75 -13.83
CA LYS A 159 1.46 -1.34 -13.00
C LYS A 159 2.26 -0.17 -13.58
N ARG A 160 1.76 0.47 -14.64
CA ARG A 160 2.45 1.57 -15.32
C ARG A 160 2.12 2.87 -14.61
N VAL A 161 3.13 3.59 -14.15
CA VAL A 161 2.95 4.81 -13.36
C VAL A 161 3.63 6.00 -14.03
N ALA A 162 3.03 7.17 -13.86
CA ALA A 162 3.69 8.43 -14.15
C ALA A 162 4.12 9.13 -12.86
N ILE A 163 5.21 9.88 -12.92
CA ILE A 163 5.76 10.61 -11.78
C ILE A 163 5.82 12.10 -12.15
N ILE A 164 5.37 12.97 -11.25
CA ILE A 164 5.57 14.42 -11.34
C ILE A 164 6.13 14.98 -10.03
N SER A 165 7.13 15.85 -10.13
CA SER A 165 7.68 16.54 -8.97
C SER A 165 8.31 17.88 -9.32
N GLY A 166 8.41 18.76 -8.33
CA GLY A 166 9.20 19.99 -8.41
C GLY A 166 10.72 19.78 -8.34
N GLY A 167 11.21 18.55 -8.13
CA GLY A 167 12.66 18.30 -8.05
C GLY A 167 13.10 17.04 -8.78
N GLY A 168 14.13 17.18 -9.62
CA GLY A 168 14.74 16.06 -10.34
C GLY A 168 15.28 14.94 -9.44
N GLY A 169 15.86 15.28 -8.28
CA GLY A 169 16.32 14.27 -7.31
C GLY A 169 15.19 13.38 -6.80
N TYR A 170 14.00 13.96 -6.57
CA TYR A 170 12.81 13.18 -6.22
C TYR A 170 12.34 12.32 -7.39
N CYS A 171 12.37 12.84 -8.62
CA CYS A 171 11.99 12.08 -9.80
C CYS A 171 12.82 10.79 -9.94
N VAL A 172 14.14 10.89 -9.75
CA VAL A 172 15.05 9.75 -9.80
C VAL A 172 14.71 8.73 -8.71
N THR A 173 14.68 9.15 -7.44
CA THR A 173 14.45 8.21 -6.33
C THR A 173 13.04 7.61 -6.33
N MET A 174 12.05 8.34 -6.82
CA MET A 174 10.69 7.82 -6.98
C MET A 174 10.61 6.79 -8.11
N ALA A 175 11.31 7.00 -9.23
CA ALA A 175 11.37 6.03 -10.30
C ALA A 175 12.08 4.74 -9.85
N GLU A 176 13.21 4.87 -9.14
CA GLU A 176 13.93 3.73 -8.56
C GLU A 176 13.06 2.95 -7.56
N ALA A 177 12.39 3.65 -6.65
CA ALA A 177 11.46 3.03 -5.69
C ALA A 177 10.29 2.33 -6.40
N ALA A 178 9.71 2.95 -7.43
CA ALA A 178 8.65 2.35 -8.23
C ALA A 178 9.13 1.04 -8.88
N CYS A 179 10.30 1.05 -9.52
CA CYS A 179 10.91 -0.14 -10.12
C CYS A 179 11.21 -1.23 -9.07
N ALA A 180 11.74 -0.86 -7.91
CA ALA A 180 12.05 -1.80 -6.82
C ALA A 180 10.80 -2.52 -6.30
N TRP A 181 9.62 -1.88 -6.37
CA TRP A 181 8.33 -2.45 -6.02
C TRP A 181 7.56 -3.07 -7.20
N GLY A 182 8.23 -3.27 -8.34
CA GLY A 182 7.72 -3.96 -9.51
C GLY A 182 6.76 -3.14 -10.38
N LEU A 183 6.72 -1.81 -10.20
CA LEU A 183 6.00 -0.88 -11.06
C LEU A 183 6.84 -0.54 -12.30
N GLU A 184 6.18 -0.04 -13.34
CA GLU A 184 6.81 0.35 -14.60
C GLU A 184 6.66 1.86 -14.81
N VAL A 185 7.73 2.53 -15.22
CA VAL A 185 7.73 3.98 -15.52
C VAL A 185 7.90 4.15 -17.04
N PRO A 186 6.84 4.00 -17.85
CA PRO A 186 6.96 4.05 -19.31
C PRO A 186 7.28 5.46 -19.77
N THR A 187 8.06 5.57 -20.85
CA THR A 187 8.35 6.85 -21.50
C THR A 187 7.07 7.46 -22.07
N LEU A 188 6.87 8.77 -21.90
CA LEU A 188 5.76 9.47 -22.56
C LEU A 188 6.00 9.54 -24.06
N ASP A 189 4.93 9.42 -24.85
CA ASP A 189 5.03 9.71 -26.28
C ASP A 189 5.39 11.19 -26.50
N TYR A 190 6.04 11.46 -27.62
CA TYR A 190 6.56 12.80 -27.91
C TYR A 190 5.47 13.87 -27.95
N ALA A 191 4.27 13.55 -28.45
CA ALA A 191 3.18 14.53 -28.55
C ALA A 191 2.66 14.89 -27.14
N THR A 192 2.54 13.92 -26.25
CA THR A 192 2.21 14.14 -24.84
C THR A 192 3.31 14.93 -24.13
N ALA A 193 4.58 14.56 -24.32
CA ALA A 193 5.72 15.27 -23.72
C ALA A 193 5.78 16.74 -24.18
N GLN A 194 5.51 17.02 -25.47
CA GLN A 194 5.42 18.39 -25.99
C GLN A 194 4.29 19.19 -25.33
N LYS A 195 3.08 18.62 -25.24
CA LYS A 195 1.94 19.27 -24.57
C LYS A 195 2.25 19.62 -23.11
N ILE A 196 2.92 18.73 -22.38
CA ILE A 196 3.35 19.00 -21.01
C ILE A 196 4.44 20.08 -21.00
N LYS A 197 5.40 20.02 -21.93
CA LYS A 197 6.50 20.99 -22.02
C LYS A 197 6.00 22.43 -22.23
N GLU A 198 4.91 22.63 -22.95
CA GLU A 198 4.25 23.94 -23.12
C GLU A 198 3.66 24.52 -21.82
N ILE A 199 3.35 23.66 -20.83
CA ILE A 199 2.81 24.08 -19.52
C ILE A 199 3.95 24.42 -18.54
N LEU A 200 5.04 23.66 -18.61
CA LEU A 200 6.20 23.82 -17.74
C LEU A 200 6.98 25.10 -18.04
N HIS A 201 7.86 25.49 -17.11
CA HIS A 201 8.80 26.57 -17.38
C HIS A 201 9.72 26.23 -18.58
N PRO A 202 10.16 27.23 -19.37
CA PRO A 202 11.04 27.01 -20.51
C PRO A 202 12.34 26.26 -20.15
N PHE A 203 12.88 26.50 -18.96
CA PHE A 203 14.10 25.84 -18.47
C PHE A 203 13.87 24.44 -17.85
N ALA A 204 12.62 24.01 -17.66
CA ALA A 204 12.36 22.67 -17.15
C ALA A 204 12.87 21.61 -18.15
N PRO A 205 13.33 20.44 -17.70
CA PRO A 205 13.73 19.35 -18.60
C PRO A 205 12.59 18.93 -19.54
N PHE A 206 12.94 18.25 -20.63
CA PHE A 206 11.92 17.67 -21.52
C PHE A 206 11.23 16.49 -20.81
N PRO A 207 9.89 16.47 -20.67
CA PRO A 207 9.20 15.58 -19.74
C PRO A 207 8.92 14.20 -20.35
N LEU A 208 9.87 13.28 -20.23
CA LEU A 208 9.79 11.91 -20.78
C LEU A 208 9.24 10.87 -19.80
N ASN A 209 8.69 11.28 -18.65
CA ASN A 209 8.40 10.47 -17.46
C ASN A 209 9.69 9.93 -16.81
N PRO A 210 10.04 10.39 -15.60
CA PRO A 210 9.34 11.38 -14.78
C PRO A 210 9.19 12.78 -15.38
N VAL A 211 8.26 13.56 -14.84
CA VAL A 211 8.06 14.98 -15.14
C VAL A 211 8.69 15.83 -14.04
N ASP A 212 9.87 16.39 -14.31
CA ASP A 212 10.52 17.38 -13.43
C ASP A 212 10.03 18.79 -13.79
N ALA A 213 9.27 19.40 -12.87
CA ALA A 213 8.75 20.74 -13.01
C ALA A 213 9.77 21.83 -12.64
N ALA A 214 11.02 21.49 -12.33
CA ALA A 214 12.13 22.42 -12.09
C ALA A 214 11.79 23.49 -11.03
N SER A 215 11.34 23.03 -9.88
CA SER A 215 10.93 23.83 -8.71
C SER A 215 9.76 24.79 -8.99
N ASP A 216 8.93 24.50 -10.00
CA ASP A 216 7.66 25.22 -10.19
C ASP A 216 6.77 25.05 -8.95
N VAL A 217 6.24 26.16 -8.47
CA VAL A 217 5.34 26.24 -7.30
C VAL A 217 3.91 26.62 -7.69
N ARG A 218 3.64 26.82 -9.00
CA ARG A 218 2.32 27.21 -9.51
C ARG A 218 1.36 26.01 -9.41
N PRO A 219 0.30 26.09 -8.58
CA PRO A 219 -0.57 24.95 -8.37
C PRO A 219 -1.25 24.43 -9.63
N MET A 220 -1.66 25.36 -10.51
CA MET A 220 -2.35 25.03 -11.75
C MET A 220 -1.46 24.28 -12.76
N THR A 221 -0.12 24.43 -12.70
CA THR A 221 0.81 23.60 -13.49
C THR A 221 0.60 22.13 -13.16
N TYR A 222 0.64 21.76 -11.87
CA TYR A 222 0.51 20.37 -11.44
C TYR A 222 -0.87 19.81 -11.76
N ALA A 223 -1.95 20.57 -11.50
CA ALA A 223 -3.31 20.13 -11.80
C ALA A 223 -3.48 19.75 -13.28
N ARG A 224 -3.00 20.61 -14.20
CA ARG A 224 -3.08 20.36 -15.64
C ARG A 224 -2.22 19.18 -16.09
N VAL A 225 -0.99 19.07 -15.59
CA VAL A 225 -0.11 17.96 -15.98
C VAL A 225 -0.62 16.63 -15.43
N ILE A 226 -1.08 16.58 -14.19
CA ILE A 226 -1.65 15.36 -13.60
C ILE A 226 -2.92 14.94 -14.36
N ASP A 227 -3.79 15.89 -14.76
CA ASP A 227 -4.97 15.58 -15.58
C ASP A 227 -4.58 14.94 -16.93
N ILE A 228 -3.55 15.47 -17.59
CA ILE A 228 -3.01 14.86 -18.83
C ILE A 228 -2.52 13.44 -18.55
N LEU A 229 -1.65 13.26 -17.55
CA LEU A 229 -1.05 11.95 -17.23
C LEU A 229 -2.11 10.90 -16.88
N MET A 230 -3.10 11.28 -16.07
CA MET A 230 -4.22 10.42 -15.67
C MET A 230 -5.11 10.02 -16.86
N GLY A 231 -5.21 10.87 -17.88
CA GLY A 231 -5.96 10.60 -19.11
C GLY A 231 -5.32 9.61 -20.07
N LEU A 232 -4.05 9.24 -19.88
CA LEU A 232 -3.32 8.34 -20.79
C LEU A 232 -3.68 6.87 -20.53
N ASP A 233 -4.15 6.15 -21.53
CA ASP A 233 -4.50 4.72 -21.42
C ASP A 233 -3.31 3.81 -21.07
N TYR A 234 -2.09 4.29 -21.30
CA TYR A 234 -0.86 3.59 -20.95
C TYR A 234 -0.27 3.94 -19.58
N ILE A 235 -0.98 4.76 -18.79
CA ILE A 235 -0.67 5.08 -17.40
C ILE A 235 -1.83 4.59 -16.53
N ASP A 236 -1.51 3.80 -15.51
CA ASP A 236 -2.46 3.16 -14.61
C ASP A 236 -2.55 3.87 -13.24
N GLY A 237 -1.60 4.76 -12.90
CA GLY A 237 -1.60 5.56 -11.68
C GLY A 237 -0.52 6.66 -11.70
N VAL A 238 -0.59 7.61 -10.75
CA VAL A 238 0.35 8.75 -10.70
C VAL A 238 0.95 8.92 -9.30
N PHE A 239 2.25 9.17 -9.25
CA PHE A 239 2.94 9.70 -8.08
C PHE A 239 3.15 11.20 -8.21
N MET A 240 2.94 11.92 -7.11
CA MET A 240 3.18 13.36 -7.06
C MET A 240 3.96 13.79 -5.81
N MET A 241 4.94 14.66 -5.99
CA MET A 241 5.47 15.50 -4.90
C MET A 241 5.30 16.96 -5.28
N ILE A 242 4.52 17.67 -4.47
CA ILE A 242 4.04 18.99 -4.82
C ILE A 242 4.62 20.03 -3.83
N PRO A 243 5.41 21.01 -4.31
CA PRO A 243 6.06 21.99 -3.47
C PRO A 243 5.13 23.11 -2.96
N PHE A 244 3.95 23.31 -3.57
CA PHE A 244 3.01 24.34 -3.11
C PHE A 244 2.31 23.99 -1.78
N MET A 245 2.53 22.80 -1.23
CA MET A 245 2.11 22.45 0.13
C MET A 245 3.08 22.93 1.21
N PHE A 246 4.20 23.55 0.85
CA PHE A 246 5.18 24.02 1.84
C PHE A 246 4.76 25.34 2.47
N GLU A 247 4.89 25.43 3.80
CA GLU A 247 4.39 26.54 4.64
C GLU A 247 4.74 27.95 4.11
N PHE A 248 5.94 28.13 3.56
CA PHE A 248 6.47 29.42 3.10
C PHE A 248 5.95 29.89 1.71
N GLN A 249 5.04 29.13 1.10
CA GLN A 249 4.47 29.43 -0.22
C GLN A 249 3.16 30.23 -0.17
N LEU A 250 2.52 30.34 1.00
CA LEU A 250 1.23 31.05 1.14
C LEU A 250 1.47 32.57 1.32
N ARG A 251 1.35 33.34 0.24
CA ARG A 251 1.77 34.77 0.22
C ARG A 251 0.65 35.78 -0.04
N SER A 252 -0.53 35.35 -0.47
CA SER A 252 -1.69 36.25 -0.69
C SER A 252 -3.01 35.47 -0.75
N ALA A 253 -4.14 36.17 -0.58
CA ALA A 253 -5.47 35.58 -0.74
C ALA A 253 -5.73 35.07 -2.17
N ALA A 254 -5.17 35.71 -3.19
CA ALA A 254 -5.28 35.24 -4.57
C ALA A 254 -4.51 33.94 -4.78
N ALA A 255 -3.30 33.82 -4.24
CA ALA A 255 -2.51 32.59 -4.28
C ALA A 255 -3.17 31.44 -3.53
N ILE A 256 -3.84 31.72 -2.41
CA ILE A 256 -4.61 30.71 -1.66
C ILE A 256 -5.79 30.19 -2.51
N ARG A 257 -6.51 31.07 -3.21
CA ARG A 257 -7.62 30.66 -4.09
C ARG A 257 -7.13 29.76 -5.23
N GLU A 258 -6.09 30.17 -5.94
CA GLU A 258 -5.51 29.36 -7.01
C GLU A 258 -5.03 27.98 -6.52
N LEU A 259 -4.43 27.94 -5.32
CA LEU A 259 -4.03 26.70 -4.67
C LEU A 259 -5.23 25.80 -4.38
N VAL A 260 -6.31 26.35 -3.81
CA VAL A 260 -7.53 25.58 -3.51
C VAL A 260 -8.15 25.05 -4.80
N ASP A 261 -8.32 25.90 -5.83
CA ASP A 261 -8.89 25.50 -7.12
C ASP A 261 -8.09 24.37 -7.77
N ALA A 262 -6.76 24.48 -7.80
CA ALA A 262 -5.88 23.45 -8.36
C ALA A 262 -5.95 22.14 -7.54
N THR A 263 -5.98 22.23 -6.21
CA THR A 263 -6.11 21.06 -5.35
C THR A 263 -7.45 20.36 -5.56
N GLU A 264 -8.55 21.10 -5.65
CA GLU A 264 -9.89 20.53 -5.91
C GLU A 264 -9.94 19.81 -7.27
N ILE A 265 -9.30 20.36 -8.30
CA ILE A 265 -9.14 19.66 -9.58
C ILE A 265 -8.44 18.32 -9.38
N ILE A 266 -7.28 18.29 -8.72
CA ILE A 266 -6.51 17.07 -8.48
C ILE A 266 -7.33 16.06 -7.66
N CYS A 267 -8.04 16.50 -6.63
CA CYS A 267 -8.93 15.68 -5.81
C CYS A 267 -10.02 14.96 -6.63
N GLY A 268 -10.50 15.57 -7.72
CA GLY A 268 -11.50 14.96 -8.60
C GLY A 268 -10.95 13.93 -9.60
N LEU A 269 -9.64 13.93 -9.87
CA LEU A 269 -9.05 13.10 -10.93
C LEU A 269 -9.14 11.58 -10.68
N PRO A 270 -8.95 11.06 -9.45
CA PRO A 270 -9.08 9.62 -9.21
C PRO A 270 -10.47 9.10 -9.56
N ALA A 271 -11.52 9.84 -9.21
CA ALA A 271 -12.90 9.50 -9.56
C ALA A 271 -13.18 9.64 -11.07
N LYS A 272 -12.65 10.70 -11.70
CA LYS A 272 -12.79 10.96 -13.14
C LYS A 272 -12.22 9.83 -14.01
N TYR A 273 -11.04 9.32 -13.67
CA TYR A 273 -10.33 8.34 -14.50
C TYR A 273 -10.33 6.91 -13.95
N GLY A 274 -10.74 6.71 -12.70
CA GLY A 274 -10.65 5.42 -12.02
C GLY A 274 -9.21 4.95 -11.81
N LYS A 275 -8.27 5.89 -11.58
CA LYS A 275 -6.84 5.62 -11.39
C LYS A 275 -6.34 6.22 -10.08
N PRO A 276 -5.42 5.55 -9.35
CA PRO A 276 -4.90 6.07 -8.10
C PRO A 276 -3.92 7.22 -8.30
N ILE A 277 -3.94 8.15 -7.35
CA ILE A 277 -2.92 9.17 -7.14
C ILE A 277 -2.37 9.00 -5.73
N LEU A 278 -1.05 8.85 -5.60
CA LEU A 278 -0.37 8.84 -4.30
C LEU A 278 0.62 10.00 -4.22
N GLY A 279 0.62 10.68 -3.09
CA GLY A 279 1.50 11.80 -2.83
C GLY A 279 2.72 11.43 -1.99
N ASN A 280 3.79 12.20 -2.12
CA ASN A 280 4.81 12.29 -1.08
C ASN A 280 4.82 13.68 -0.45
N MET A 281 5.00 13.68 0.87
CA MET A 281 5.06 14.90 1.67
C MET A 281 6.31 14.89 2.55
N ILE A 282 6.74 16.08 2.94
CA ILE A 282 7.73 16.24 4.00
C ILE A 282 6.94 16.49 5.29
N PRO A 283 6.94 15.54 6.26
CA PRO A 283 6.22 15.71 7.51
C PRO A 283 6.61 17.03 8.20
N ARG A 284 5.64 17.72 8.80
CA ARG A 284 5.78 19.03 9.48
C ARG A 284 6.12 20.23 8.58
N VAL A 285 6.56 20.01 7.34
CA VAL A 285 6.81 21.09 6.36
C VAL A 285 5.63 21.24 5.40
N SER A 286 5.01 20.11 5.04
CA SER A 286 3.80 20.08 4.21
C SER A 286 2.59 20.35 5.09
N VAL A 287 1.94 21.50 4.90
CA VAL A 287 0.86 22.00 5.77
C VAL A 287 -0.18 22.78 4.94
N GLY A 288 -1.29 23.11 5.58
CA GLY A 288 -2.26 24.07 5.06
C GLY A 288 -3.37 23.45 4.20
N PRO A 289 -4.18 24.31 3.55
CA PRO A 289 -5.47 23.91 3.01
C PRO A 289 -5.39 22.85 1.90
N ALA A 290 -4.29 22.81 1.13
CA ALA A 290 -4.11 21.78 0.11
C ALA A 290 -4.03 20.37 0.71
N LEU A 291 -3.22 20.19 1.77
CA LEU A 291 -3.07 18.89 2.42
C LEU A 291 -4.39 18.44 3.05
N ASP A 292 -5.12 19.35 3.70
CA ASP A 292 -6.42 19.06 4.30
C ASP A 292 -7.45 18.62 3.24
N LEU A 293 -7.48 19.29 2.09
CA LEU A 293 -8.35 18.95 0.97
C LEU A 293 -7.99 17.57 0.39
N PHE A 294 -6.71 17.29 0.20
CA PHE A 294 -6.28 15.97 -0.27
C PHE A 294 -6.65 14.86 0.71
N GLN A 295 -6.43 15.06 2.01
CA GLN A 295 -6.80 14.08 3.04
C GLN A 295 -8.31 13.84 3.05
N LYS A 296 -9.13 14.89 2.94
CA LYS A 296 -10.60 14.78 2.84
C LYS A 296 -11.04 14.05 1.58
N ALA A 297 -10.34 14.25 0.46
CA ALA A 297 -10.58 13.55 -0.80
C ALA A 297 -10.03 12.11 -0.82
N GLY A 298 -9.35 11.68 0.24
CA GLY A 298 -8.76 10.36 0.33
C GLY A 298 -7.49 10.19 -0.52
N ILE A 299 -6.78 11.27 -0.88
CA ILE A 299 -5.47 11.17 -1.54
C ILE A 299 -4.39 11.02 -0.45
N PRO A 300 -3.76 9.84 -0.32
CA PRO A 300 -2.80 9.60 0.75
C PRO A 300 -1.43 10.20 0.41
N PHE A 301 -0.72 10.64 1.45
CA PHE A 301 0.64 11.14 1.36
C PHE A 301 1.58 10.34 2.25
N PHE A 302 2.75 10.00 1.71
CA PHE A 302 3.77 9.19 2.38
C PHE A 302 5.05 9.99 2.59
N ALA A 303 5.82 9.62 3.62
CA ALA A 303 7.03 10.37 3.98
C ALA A 303 8.21 10.07 3.05
N THR A 304 8.22 8.89 2.42
CA THR A 304 9.30 8.43 1.53
C THR A 304 8.76 7.86 0.23
N GLN A 305 9.57 7.90 -0.83
CA GLN A 305 9.27 7.32 -2.13
C GLN A 305 9.05 5.80 -2.04
N ASP A 306 9.79 5.13 -1.16
CA ASP A 306 9.64 3.70 -0.90
C ASP A 306 8.27 3.37 -0.31
N GLU A 307 7.78 4.19 0.64
CA GLU A 307 6.45 4.03 1.24
C GLU A 307 5.33 4.20 0.19
N SER A 308 5.39 5.23 -0.65
CA SER A 308 4.38 5.46 -1.69
C SER A 308 4.44 4.40 -2.79
N ALA A 309 5.64 4.00 -3.24
CA ALA A 309 5.84 2.91 -4.20
C ALA A 309 5.26 1.60 -3.68
N ARG A 310 5.57 1.26 -2.43
CA ARG A 310 5.02 0.09 -1.73
C ARG A 310 3.50 0.13 -1.68
N ALA A 311 2.91 1.28 -1.34
CA ALA A 311 1.47 1.42 -1.24
C ALA A 311 0.77 1.24 -2.60
N MET A 312 1.32 1.80 -3.69
CA MET A 312 0.83 1.57 -5.06
C MET A 312 0.96 0.11 -5.46
N SER A 313 2.07 -0.55 -5.13
CA SER A 313 2.25 -1.99 -5.36
C SER A 313 1.18 -2.82 -4.63
N GLY A 314 0.77 -2.40 -3.43
CA GLY A 314 -0.38 -2.98 -2.72
C GLY A 314 -1.68 -2.92 -3.53
N LEU A 315 -2.00 -1.76 -4.13
CA LEU A 315 -3.16 -1.61 -5.02
C LEU A 315 -3.09 -2.55 -6.23
N VAL A 316 -1.93 -2.60 -6.90
CA VAL A 316 -1.69 -3.47 -8.07
C VAL A 316 -1.86 -4.94 -7.71
N ARG A 317 -1.25 -5.39 -6.60
CA ARG A 317 -1.32 -6.78 -6.15
C ARG A 317 -2.75 -7.17 -5.81
N TYR A 318 -3.52 -6.30 -5.17
CA TYR A 318 -4.92 -6.58 -4.90
C TYR A 318 -5.76 -6.64 -6.18
N ALA A 319 -5.54 -5.72 -7.13
CA ALA A 319 -6.20 -5.76 -8.43
C ALA A 319 -5.96 -7.09 -9.17
N GLN A 320 -4.73 -7.61 -9.13
CA GLN A 320 -4.36 -8.92 -9.67
C GLN A 320 -5.07 -10.06 -8.96
N ILE A 321 -5.09 -10.06 -7.62
CA ILE A 321 -5.79 -11.06 -6.81
C ILE A 321 -7.29 -11.13 -7.18
N ILE A 322 -7.94 -9.97 -7.30
CA ILE A 322 -9.36 -9.89 -7.68
C ILE A 322 -9.59 -10.34 -9.12
N SER A 323 -8.68 -10.03 -10.04
CA SER A 323 -8.77 -10.50 -11.42
C SER A 323 -8.69 -12.02 -11.51
N LEU A 324 -7.68 -12.62 -10.84
CA LEU A 324 -7.49 -14.07 -10.80
C LEU A 324 -8.67 -14.79 -10.15
N ALA A 325 -9.25 -14.23 -9.09
CA ALA A 325 -10.42 -14.79 -8.42
C ALA A 325 -11.69 -14.81 -9.29
N LYS A 326 -11.77 -13.97 -10.33
CA LYS A 326 -12.86 -13.99 -11.31
C LYS A 326 -12.67 -15.07 -12.37
N GLU A 327 -11.42 -15.30 -12.80
CA GLU A 327 -11.08 -16.29 -13.84
C GLU A 327 -11.08 -17.72 -13.29
N VAL A 328 -10.53 -17.90 -12.09
CA VAL A 328 -10.52 -19.16 -11.35
C VAL A 328 -11.09 -18.85 -9.97
N PRO A 329 -12.40 -19.06 -9.75
CA PRO A 329 -13.00 -18.88 -8.44
C PRO A 329 -12.17 -19.66 -7.42
N PHE A 330 -11.85 -19.03 -6.29
CA PHE A 330 -11.17 -19.72 -5.19
C PHE A 330 -11.98 -20.98 -4.84
N SER A 331 -11.52 -22.15 -5.31
CA SER A 331 -12.32 -23.35 -5.18
C SER A 331 -12.42 -23.73 -3.71
N ALA A 332 -13.54 -24.33 -3.32
CA ALA A 332 -13.72 -24.89 -1.98
C ALA A 332 -12.84 -26.13 -1.75
N GLU A 333 -12.00 -26.53 -2.72
CA GLU A 333 -11.05 -27.62 -2.50
C GLU A 333 -10.09 -27.24 -1.37
N LYS A 334 -9.90 -28.19 -0.46
CA LYS A 334 -8.95 -28.06 0.65
C LYS A 334 -7.59 -27.65 0.08
N PRO A 335 -6.90 -26.66 0.68
CA PRO A 335 -5.51 -26.40 0.32
C PRO A 335 -4.75 -27.73 0.38
N ARG A 336 -4.08 -28.10 -0.73
CA ARG A 336 -3.25 -29.30 -0.75
C ARG A 336 -1.97 -28.98 0.01
N PHE A 337 -1.97 -29.26 1.31
CA PHE A 337 -0.75 -29.25 2.10
C PHE A 337 0.07 -30.50 1.72
N PRO A 338 1.37 -30.36 1.39
CA PRO A 338 2.25 -31.51 1.38
C PRO A 338 2.21 -32.16 2.76
N ARG A 339 2.04 -33.47 2.83
CA ARG A 339 2.18 -34.17 4.11
C ARG A 339 3.64 -34.06 4.56
N ALA A 340 3.87 -33.87 5.86
CA ALA A 340 5.20 -33.69 6.44
C ALA A 340 6.16 -34.89 6.20
N ASP A 341 5.63 -36.03 5.76
CA ASP A 341 6.33 -37.30 5.50
C ASP A 341 6.69 -37.54 4.02
N GLN A 342 6.30 -36.65 3.09
CA GLN A 342 6.60 -36.85 1.67
C GLN A 342 7.85 -36.06 1.23
N PRO A 343 8.90 -36.74 0.72
CA PRO A 343 10.02 -36.06 0.09
C PRO A 343 9.54 -35.32 -1.16
N ILE A 344 9.77 -34.01 -1.21
CA ILE A 344 9.47 -33.18 -2.37
C ILE A 344 10.45 -33.55 -3.47
N ALA A 345 9.99 -34.26 -4.50
CA ALA A 345 10.77 -34.51 -5.71
C ALA A 345 10.99 -33.20 -6.46
N TYR A 346 12.26 -32.75 -6.51
CA TYR A 346 12.68 -31.62 -7.32
C TYR A 346 12.60 -31.98 -8.80
N VAL A 347 11.81 -31.22 -9.57
CA VAL A 347 12.04 -31.08 -11.02
C VAL A 347 12.62 -29.68 -11.22
N SER A 348 13.94 -29.57 -11.12
CA SER A 348 14.65 -28.35 -11.50
C SER A 348 14.66 -28.23 -13.02
N ARG A 349 13.88 -27.29 -13.55
CA ARG A 349 14.14 -26.71 -14.88
C ARG A 349 14.41 -25.22 -14.71
N VAL A 350 15.54 -24.91 -14.09
CA VAL A 350 16.21 -23.61 -14.20
C VAL A 350 17.70 -23.89 -14.07
N ASP A 351 18.45 -23.68 -15.15
CA ASP A 351 19.90 -23.77 -15.14
C ASP A 351 20.48 -22.70 -14.18
N PRO A 352 21.43 -23.06 -13.30
CA PRO A 352 22.00 -22.11 -12.36
C PRO A 352 22.90 -21.10 -13.07
N VAL A 353 22.61 -19.82 -12.86
CA VAL A 353 23.48 -18.70 -13.23
C VAL A 353 24.74 -18.76 -12.35
N ASN A 354 25.88 -18.91 -13.00
CA ASN A 354 27.21 -18.94 -12.40
C ASN A 354 27.58 -17.54 -11.87
N ILE A 355 27.77 -17.40 -10.56
CA ILE A 355 28.34 -16.18 -9.95
C ILE A 355 29.80 -16.52 -9.61
N PRO A 356 30.81 -15.82 -10.16
CA PRO A 356 32.21 -16.09 -9.83
C PRO A 356 32.52 -15.64 -8.41
N GLU A 357 33.19 -16.50 -7.65
CA GLU A 357 33.81 -16.15 -6.38
C GLU A 357 34.90 -15.09 -6.62
N ARG A 358 34.94 -14.07 -5.75
CA ARG A 358 36.03 -13.07 -5.72
C ARG A 358 37.10 -13.57 -4.76
N ASP A 359 38.32 -13.72 -5.29
CA ASP A 359 39.57 -13.80 -4.53
C ASP A 359 39.87 -12.48 -3.78
#